data_AF-A0AAW6S0K1-F1
#
_entry.id   AF-A0AAW6S0K1-F1
#
_cell.length_a   1.000
_cell.length_b   1.000
_cell.length_c   1.000
_cell.angle_alpha   90.00
_cell.angle_beta   90.00
_cell.angle_gamma   90.00
#
_symmetry.space_group_name_H-M   'P 1'
#
loop_
_entity.id
_entity.type
_entity.pdbx_description
1 polymer ?
#
loop_
_entity_poly.entity_id
_entity_poly.type
_entity_poly.pdbx_seq_one_letter_code
_entity_poly.pdbx_strand_id
1 'polypeptide(L)'
;MKLALSIILLSTSLNLFAGTVNDYLDRHSEIKSNSVAATYVNHYAFMIAMMEAQQKHNRSDNEFITGLVSDNGDVYAKLAVKKLANDCLIQRSIGQSGELNNKECNIMIRANKAD
;
A
#
# COMPACT_ATOMS: atom_id res chain seq x y z
N MET A 1 12.10 54.15 12.47
CA MET A 1 12.59 52.78 12.76
C MET A 1 11.46 51.81 12.42
N LYS A 2 11.78 50.73 11.71
CA LYS A 2 10.85 49.89 10.94
C LYS A 2 9.97 49.00 11.84
N LEU A 3 8.68 48.94 11.53
CA LEU A 3 7.71 47.97 12.02
C LEU A 3 8.18 46.55 11.67
N ALA A 4 8.46 45.73 12.67
CA ALA A 4 8.66 44.30 12.49
C ALA A 4 7.34 43.58 12.78
N LEU A 5 6.55 43.34 11.73
CA LEU A 5 5.52 42.31 11.76
C LEU A 5 6.21 40.94 11.83
N SER A 6 6.26 40.34 13.02
CA SER A 6 6.59 38.93 13.16
C SER A 6 5.37 38.11 12.71
N ILE A 7 5.39 37.71 11.44
CA ILE A 7 4.48 36.73 10.86
C ILE A 7 4.73 35.40 11.57
N ILE A 8 3.74 34.95 12.34
CA ILE A 8 3.68 33.61 12.91
C ILE A 8 3.57 32.64 11.73
N LEU A 9 4.66 31.93 11.40
CA LEU A 9 4.59 30.76 10.55
C LEU A 9 3.77 29.69 11.28
N LEU A 10 2.47 29.60 10.97
CA LEU A 10 1.70 28.40 11.23
C LEU A 10 2.33 27.27 10.40
N SER A 11 3.13 26.45 11.05
CA SER A 11 3.51 25.12 10.56
C SER A 11 2.27 24.24 10.58
N THR A 12 1.36 24.43 9.62
CA THR A 12 0.38 23.39 9.31
C THR A 12 1.15 22.24 8.69
N SER A 13 1.48 21.24 9.50
CA SER A 13 1.75 19.89 9.04
C SER A 13 0.54 19.46 8.22
N LEU A 14 0.61 19.67 6.90
CA LEU A 14 -0.28 19.04 5.96
C LEU A 14 -0.03 17.54 6.14
N ASN A 15 -0.87 16.89 6.94
CA ASN A 15 -1.04 15.45 6.87
C ASN A 15 -1.57 15.22 5.46
N LEU A 16 -0.65 15.08 4.50
CA LEU A 16 -0.92 14.67 3.14
C LEU A 16 -1.52 13.28 3.28
N PHE A 17 -2.85 13.23 3.27
CA PHE A 17 -3.60 11.99 3.22
C PHE A 17 -3.00 11.15 2.11
N ALA A 18 -2.38 10.03 2.49
CA ALA A 18 -1.61 9.24 1.54
C ALA A 18 -2.53 8.42 0.63
N GLY A 19 -3.85 8.43 0.86
CA GLY A 19 -4.83 7.70 0.07
C GLY A 19 -5.21 6.36 0.72
N THR A 20 -6.37 5.84 0.35
CA THR A 20 -6.86 4.53 0.76
C THR A 20 -6.37 3.43 -0.18
N VAL A 21 -6.52 2.17 0.23
CA VAL A 21 -6.29 1.02 -0.67
C VAL A 21 -7.22 1.10 -1.90
N ASN A 22 -8.45 1.59 -1.73
CA ASN A 22 -9.37 1.72 -2.85
C ASN A 22 -8.92 2.80 -3.84
N ASP A 23 -8.34 3.90 -3.38
CA ASP A 23 -7.79 4.94 -4.26
C ASP A 23 -6.67 4.36 -5.14
N TYR A 24 -5.82 3.49 -4.59
CA TYR A 24 -4.80 2.77 -5.36
C TYR A 24 -5.43 1.85 -6.41
N LEU A 25 -6.44 1.06 -6.01
CA LEU A 25 -7.14 0.13 -6.89
C LEU A 25 -7.90 0.84 -8.03
N ASP A 26 -8.44 2.04 -7.78
CA ASP A 26 -9.10 2.85 -8.80
C ASP A 26 -8.15 3.28 -9.92
N ARG A 27 -6.87 3.51 -9.60
CA ARG A 27 -5.82 3.79 -10.59
C ARG A 27 -5.27 2.53 -11.26
N HIS A 28 -5.57 1.36 -10.70
CA HIS A 28 -5.14 0.05 -11.20
C HIS A 28 -6.33 -0.85 -11.51
N SER A 29 -7.15 -0.42 -12.49
CA SER A 29 -8.43 -1.05 -12.83
C SER A 29 -8.34 -2.55 -13.16
N GLU A 30 -7.20 -3.02 -13.69
CA GLU A 30 -6.96 -4.45 -13.94
C GLU A 30 -6.86 -5.26 -12.64
N ILE A 31 -6.23 -4.69 -11.59
CA ILE A 31 -6.26 -5.30 -10.25
C ILE A 31 -7.68 -5.25 -9.70
N LYS A 32 -8.33 -4.07 -9.73
CA LYS A 32 -9.67 -3.88 -9.16
C LYS A 32 -10.73 -4.80 -9.77
N SER A 33 -10.64 -5.08 -11.07
CA SER A 33 -11.59 -5.93 -11.79
C SER A 33 -11.34 -7.44 -11.61
N ASN A 34 -10.21 -7.84 -11.04
CA ASN A 34 -9.93 -9.23 -10.67
C ASN A 34 -10.07 -9.41 -9.15
N SER A 35 -11.12 -10.10 -8.71
CA SER A 35 -11.43 -10.26 -7.28
C SER A 35 -10.30 -10.90 -6.48
N VAL A 36 -9.63 -11.91 -7.03
CA VAL A 36 -8.49 -12.58 -6.38
C VAL A 36 -7.32 -11.61 -6.21
N ALA A 37 -6.95 -10.91 -7.29
CA ALA A 37 -5.89 -9.90 -7.26
C ALA A 37 -6.17 -8.80 -6.22
N ALA A 38 -7.38 -8.24 -6.23
CA ALA A 38 -7.80 -7.21 -5.29
C ALA A 38 -7.80 -7.72 -3.84
N THR A 39 -8.27 -8.94 -3.57
CA THR A 39 -8.24 -9.55 -2.24
C THR A 39 -6.81 -9.68 -1.73
N TYR A 40 -5.88 -10.16 -2.55
CA TYR A 40 -4.48 -10.30 -2.14
C TYR A 40 -3.80 -8.96 -1.89
N VAL A 41 -4.10 -7.93 -2.69
CA VAL A 41 -3.58 -6.57 -2.44
C VAL A 41 -4.08 -6.03 -1.11
N ASN A 42 -5.38 -6.15 -0.81
CA ASN A 42 -5.94 -5.72 0.48
C ASN A 42 -5.33 -6.50 1.65
N HIS A 43 -5.19 -7.82 1.51
CA HIS A 43 -4.61 -8.67 2.54
C HIS A 43 -3.17 -8.27 2.87
N TYR A 44 -2.32 -8.13 1.85
CA TYR A 44 -0.93 -7.74 2.07
C TYR A 44 -0.76 -6.29 2.50
N ALA A 45 -1.64 -5.37 2.07
CA ALA A 45 -1.64 -4.00 2.57
C ALA A 45 -1.89 -3.98 4.09
N PHE A 46 -2.84 -4.77 4.57
CA PHE A 46 -3.09 -4.94 6.01
C PHE A 46 -1.89 -5.57 6.73
N MET A 47 -1.30 -6.64 6.19
CA MET A 47 -0.12 -7.28 6.78
C MET A 47 1.08 -6.32 6.89
N ILE A 48 1.28 -5.46 5.89
CA ILE A 48 2.34 -4.44 5.92
C ILE A 48 2.04 -3.40 7.00
N ALA A 49 0.78 -2.96 7.14
CA ALA A 49 0.37 -2.08 8.23
C ALA A 49 0.56 -2.71 9.61
N MET A 50 0.29 -4.02 9.76
CA MET A 50 0.58 -4.77 10.97
C MET A 50 2.08 -4.76 11.31
N MET A 51 2.94 -5.00 10.32
CA MET A 51 4.39 -4.96 10.51
C MET A 51 4.85 -3.57 10.95
N GLU A 52 4.31 -2.52 10.33
CA GLU A 52 4.60 -1.14 10.74
C GLU A 52 4.13 -0.84 12.17
N ALA A 53 2.90 -1.22 12.52
CA ALA A 53 2.37 -1.06 13.87
C ALA A 53 3.29 -1.68 14.92
N GLN A 54 3.78 -2.89 14.66
CA GLN A 54 4.68 -3.60 15.58
C GLN A 54 6.06 -2.93 15.62
N GLN A 55 6.68 -2.67 14.47
CA GLN A 55 8.08 -2.24 14.41
C GLN A 55 8.30 -0.78 14.79
N LYS A 56 7.36 0.11 14.43
CA LYS A 56 7.50 1.55 14.67
C LYS A 56 6.74 2.04 15.89
N HIS A 57 5.64 1.37 16.24
CA HIS A 57 4.73 1.85 17.28
C HIS A 57 4.64 0.90 18.48
N ASN A 58 5.20 -0.31 18.39
CA ASN A 58 5.05 -1.36 19.40
C ASN A 58 3.57 -1.65 19.74
N ARG A 59 2.72 -1.64 18.70
CA ARG A 59 1.27 -1.87 18.79
C ARG A 59 0.89 -3.09 17.95
N SER A 60 -0.17 -3.77 18.36
CA SER A 60 -0.72 -4.95 17.68
C SER A 60 -2.25 -5.01 17.70
N ASP A 61 -2.92 -4.00 18.27
CA ASP A 61 -4.37 -3.94 18.30
C ASP A 61 -4.96 -3.57 16.95
N ASN A 62 -6.11 -4.17 16.66
CA ASN A 62 -6.76 -4.07 15.35
C ASN A 62 -7.23 -2.65 15.02
N GLU A 63 -7.61 -1.86 16.02
CA GLU A 63 -8.06 -0.47 15.82
C GLU A 63 -6.91 0.38 15.28
N PHE A 64 -5.73 0.32 15.89
CA PHE A 64 -4.56 1.05 15.42
C PHE A 64 -4.13 0.62 14.02
N ILE A 65 -4.10 -0.69 13.74
CA ILE A 65 -3.75 -1.22 12.42
C ILE A 65 -4.76 -0.76 11.36
N THR A 66 -6.05 -0.80 11.68
CA THR A 66 -7.10 -0.32 10.76
C THR A 66 -6.99 1.18 10.51
N GLY A 67 -6.64 1.97 11.54
CA GLY A 67 -6.30 3.38 11.40
C GLY A 67 -5.14 3.61 10.43
N LEU A 68 -4.04 2.88 10.59
CA LEU A 68 -2.91 2.96 9.65
C LEU A 68 -3.34 2.65 8.21
N VAL A 69 -4.12 1.59 7.99
CA VAL A 69 -4.61 1.23 6.65
C VAL A 69 -5.55 2.29 6.08
N SER A 70 -6.37 2.92 6.92
CA SER A 70 -7.25 4.03 6.50
C SER A 70 -6.44 5.25 6.05
N ASP A 71 -5.38 5.57 6.78
CA ASP A 71 -4.60 6.80 6.57
C ASP A 71 -3.54 6.65 5.48
N ASN A 72 -2.99 5.45 5.30
CA ASN A 72 -1.85 5.14 4.42
C ASN A 72 -2.09 3.97 3.46
N GLY A 73 -3.35 3.63 3.21
CA GLY A 73 -3.74 2.47 2.43
C GLY A 73 -3.15 2.43 1.02
N ASP A 74 -2.99 3.56 0.36
CA ASP A 74 -2.40 3.65 -0.98
C ASP A 74 -0.94 3.18 -0.99
N VAL A 75 -0.16 3.62 0.00
CA VAL A 75 1.25 3.25 0.18
C VAL A 75 1.36 1.76 0.44
N TYR A 76 0.51 1.24 1.33
CA TYR A 76 0.50 -0.18 1.64
C TYR A 76 0.04 -1.05 0.46
N ALA A 77 -0.92 -0.58 -0.34
CA ALA A 77 -1.35 -1.24 -1.55
C ALA A 77 -0.23 -1.30 -2.60
N LYS A 78 0.51 -0.20 -2.80
CA LYS A 78 1.69 -0.16 -3.68
C LYS A 78 2.77 -1.16 -3.23
N LEU A 79 3.08 -1.19 -1.92
CA LEU A 79 4.05 -2.14 -1.37
C LEU A 79 3.56 -3.59 -1.50
N ALA A 80 2.27 -3.85 -1.31
CA ALA A 80 1.66 -5.15 -1.50
C ALA A 80 1.79 -5.63 -2.96
N VAL A 81 1.47 -4.79 -3.95
CA VAL A 81 1.64 -5.11 -5.37
C VAL A 81 3.10 -5.42 -5.70
N LYS A 82 4.05 -4.62 -5.19
CA LYS A 82 5.47 -4.86 -5.39
C LYS A 82 5.92 -6.21 -4.83
N LYS A 83 5.48 -6.56 -3.61
CA LYS A 83 5.75 -7.87 -3.01
C LYS A 83 5.20 -9.00 -3.89
N LEU A 84 3.91 -8.94 -4.21
CA LEU A 84 3.22 -9.97 -5.01
C LEU A 84 3.86 -10.15 -6.39
N ALA A 85 4.23 -9.06 -7.06
CA ALA A 85 4.92 -9.10 -8.34
C ALA A 85 6.28 -9.82 -8.23
N ASN A 86 7.06 -9.51 -7.19
CA ASN A 86 8.34 -10.16 -6.95
C ASN A 86 8.19 -11.65 -6.63
N ASP A 87 7.22 -12.02 -5.80
CA ASP A 87 6.94 -13.41 -5.46
C ASP A 87 6.56 -14.21 -6.73
N CYS A 88 5.74 -13.64 -7.60
CA CYS A 88 5.39 -14.23 -8.89
C CYS A 88 6.60 -14.43 -9.82
N LEU A 89 7.54 -13.46 -9.85
CA LEU A 89 8.76 -13.59 -10.65
C LEU A 89 9.68 -14.69 -10.11
N ILE A 90 9.80 -14.80 -8.79
CA ILE A 90 10.59 -15.85 -8.12
C ILE A 90 9.95 -17.22 -8.36
N GLN A 91 8.65 -17.35 -8.14
CA GLN A 91 7.90 -18.59 -8.37
C GLN A 91 8.11 -19.13 -9.80
N ARG A 92 8.06 -18.24 -10.79
CA ARG A 92 8.34 -18.60 -12.19
C ARG A 92 9.78 -19.04 -12.42
N SER A 93 10.76 -18.39 -11.78
CA SER A 93 12.17 -18.75 -11.97
C SER A 93 12.53 -20.11 -11.36
N ILE A 94 11.86 -20.48 -10.26
CA ILE A 94 12.09 -21.76 -9.58
C ILE A 94 11.09 -22.87 -9.96
N GLY A 95 10.14 -22.59 -10.87
CA GLY A 95 9.15 -23.55 -11.35
C GLY A 95 8.11 -23.98 -10.30
N GLN A 96 7.83 -23.13 -9.30
CA GLN A 96 6.83 -23.41 -8.26
C GLN A 96 5.57 -22.57 -8.46
N SER A 97 4.42 -23.11 -8.04
CA SER A 97 3.17 -22.36 -7.94
C SER A 97 3.05 -21.73 -6.56
N GLY A 98 2.65 -20.45 -6.49
CA GLY A 98 2.32 -19.80 -5.23
C GLY A 98 0.86 -19.39 -5.12
N GLU A 99 0.62 -18.34 -4.34
CA GLU A 99 -0.71 -17.84 -3.97
C GLU A 99 -1.55 -17.36 -5.16
N LEU A 100 -0.88 -16.72 -6.13
CA LEU A 100 -1.51 -16.21 -7.34
C LEU A 100 -1.26 -17.17 -8.50
N ASN A 101 -2.28 -17.39 -9.34
CA ASN A 101 -2.08 -18.14 -10.58
C ASN A 101 -1.41 -17.26 -11.65
N ASN A 102 -1.13 -17.83 -12.82
CA ASN A 102 -0.46 -17.11 -13.91
C ASN A 102 -1.18 -15.83 -14.36
N LYS A 103 -2.52 -15.82 -14.34
CA LYS A 103 -3.35 -14.66 -14.67
C LYS A 103 -3.11 -13.54 -13.66
N GLU A 104 -3.32 -13.78 -12.37
CA GLU A 104 -3.12 -12.74 -11.35
C GLU A 104 -1.66 -12.31 -11.24
N CYS A 105 -0.70 -13.22 -11.39
CA CYS A 105 0.71 -12.87 -11.44
C CYS A 105 1.03 -11.91 -12.59
N ASN A 106 0.46 -12.12 -13.77
CA ASN A 106 0.65 -11.19 -14.89
C ASN A 106 0.07 -9.81 -14.59
N ILE A 107 -1.07 -9.74 -13.89
CA ILE A 107 -1.67 -8.47 -13.45
C ILE A 107 -0.72 -7.74 -12.48
N MET A 108 -0.22 -8.41 -11.44
CA MET A 108 0.69 -7.80 -10.45
C MET A 108 1.99 -7.31 -11.09
N ILE A 109 2.60 -8.13 -11.96
CA ILE A 109 3.85 -7.78 -12.63
C ILE A 109 3.66 -6.56 -13.55
N ARG A 110 2.52 -6.45 -14.25
CA ARG A 110 2.22 -5.28 -15.09
C ARG A 110 1.98 -4.04 -14.23
N ALA A 111 1.16 -4.15 -13.20
CA ALA A 111 0.87 -3.03 -12.30
C ALA A 111 2.15 -2.48 -11.65
N ASN A 112 3.01 -3.34 -11.11
CA ASN A 112 4.28 -2.93 -10.52
C ASN A 112 5.25 -2.25 -11.50
N LYS A 113 5.13 -2.49 -12.81
CA LYS A 113 5.94 -1.82 -13.85
C LYS A 113 5.38 -0.46 -14.26
N ALA A 114 4.09 -0.22 -14.03
CA ALA A 114 3.41 1.02 -14.39
C ALA A 114 3.52 2.09 -13.29
N ASP A 115 4.01 1.70 -12.11
CA ASP A 115 4.16 2.49 -10.88
C ASP A 115 5.57 3.03 -10.64
#